data_AF-A0A061JAE0-F1
#
_entry.id   AF-A0A061JAE0-F1
#
_cell.length_a   1.000
_cell.length_b   1.000
_cell.length_c   1.000
_cell.angle_alpha   90.00
_cell.angle_beta   90.00
_cell.angle_gamma   90.00
#
_symmetry.space_group_name_H-M   'P 1'
#
loop_
_entity.id
_entity.type
_entity.pdbx_description
1 polymer ?
#
loop_
_entity_poly.entity_id
_entity_poly.type
_entity_poly.pdbx_seq_one_letter_code
_entity_poly.pdbx_strand_id
1 'polypeptide(L)'
;MQRCCGSLLHRIERVGRVAWALEASLAKEAWHEGDSFSEVDTTALRFPFSTSSVSSRLMPTEEALRRISSFYRPDTYAYGLLSGHVLLHEARDRGFLEPNVDASGFFVHPATLIRHPEMFSQFFGVERSPFFSGMLQQLLVTHDAEKSPVMRECRLQGVDPAAWVPFLRGLCLCVIVGDPILSEVGFVIEDLLLGGALHNSLSVPGEYSERGISIAAMLLEAAAELGSVRLSELSLYVYRQFLTETSYAVSKRLVVCITQTERRQLDWNVRCLSRKQRGRAHVAH
;
A
#
# COMPACT_ATOMS: atom_id res chain seq x y z
N MET A 1 -4.29 -47.01 12.34
CA MET A 1 -4.84 -45.73 12.83
C MET A 1 -4.97 -44.76 11.66
N GLN A 2 -6.09 -44.83 10.94
CA GLN A 2 -6.40 -43.91 9.83
C GLN A 2 -7.07 -42.66 10.42
N ARG A 3 -6.48 -41.49 10.16
CA ARG A 3 -7.04 -40.19 10.54
C ARG A 3 -8.17 -39.84 9.59
N CYS A 4 -9.37 -39.69 10.14
CA CYS A 4 -10.49 -39.03 9.49
C CYS A 4 -10.15 -37.54 9.29
N CYS A 5 -9.87 -37.12 8.06
CA CYS A 5 -10.03 -35.72 7.66
C CYS A 5 -11.50 -35.55 7.23
N GLY A 6 -12.31 -34.94 8.10
CA GLY A 6 -13.65 -34.51 7.71
C GLY A 6 -13.56 -33.35 6.74
N SER A 7 -13.86 -33.58 5.47
CA SER A 7 -14.04 -32.52 4.47
C SER A 7 -15.28 -31.71 4.83
N LEU A 8 -15.13 -30.41 5.08
CA LEU A 8 -16.23 -29.48 5.29
C LEU A 8 -16.98 -29.28 3.97
N LEU A 9 -18.12 -29.95 3.83
CA LEU A 9 -19.06 -29.77 2.73
C LEU A 9 -19.99 -28.60 3.07
N HIS A 10 -19.88 -27.49 2.35
CA HIS A 10 -20.84 -26.39 2.45
C HIS A 10 -21.96 -26.53 1.42
N ARG A 11 -23.21 -26.51 1.91
CA ARG A 11 -24.43 -26.50 1.10
C ARG A 11 -24.72 -25.07 0.68
N ILE A 12 -24.77 -24.81 -0.63
CA ILE A 12 -25.18 -23.52 -1.18
C ILE A 12 -26.56 -23.70 -1.82
N GLU A 13 -27.53 -22.90 -1.37
CA GLU A 13 -28.85 -22.81 -1.99
C GLU A 13 -28.97 -21.49 -2.73
N ARG A 14 -29.12 -21.57 -4.06
CA ARG A 14 -29.63 -20.46 -4.87
C ARG A 14 -30.73 -21.00 -5.78
N VAL A 15 -31.91 -20.36 -5.68
CA VAL A 15 -33.04 -20.48 -6.62
C VAL A 15 -33.36 -21.94 -7.00
N GLY A 16 -33.73 -22.75 -6.01
CA GLY A 16 -34.40 -24.03 -6.24
C GLY A 16 -33.52 -25.21 -6.70
N ARG A 17 -32.19 -25.10 -6.72
CA ARG A 17 -31.31 -26.27 -6.85
C ARG A 17 -30.23 -26.28 -5.78
N VAL A 18 -30.02 -27.47 -5.19
CA VAL A 18 -29.00 -27.74 -4.18
C VAL A 18 -27.81 -28.39 -4.87
N ALA A 19 -26.61 -27.85 -4.68
CA ALA A 19 -25.36 -28.46 -5.12
C ALA A 19 -24.34 -28.48 -3.97
N TRP A 20 -23.54 -29.54 -3.93
CA TRP A 20 -22.47 -29.75 -2.95
C TRP A 20 -21.12 -29.51 -3.66
N ALA A 21 -20.31 -28.59 -3.13
CA ALA A 21 -18.99 -28.29 -3.68
C ALA A 21 -17.88 -28.77 -2.74
N LEU A 22 -16.84 -29.38 -3.32
CA LEU A 22 -15.60 -29.77 -2.65
C LEU A 22 -14.54 -28.67 -2.90
N GLU A 23 -13.83 -28.21 -1.86
CA GLU A 23 -12.72 -27.25 -2.01
C GLU A 23 -11.52 -27.90 -2.73
N ALA A 24 -11.55 -27.92 -4.06
CA ALA A 24 -10.41 -28.31 -4.89
C ALA A 24 -10.48 -27.68 -6.30
N SER A 25 -10.85 -26.40 -6.39
CA SER A 25 -10.85 -25.68 -7.67
C SER A 25 -10.63 -24.17 -7.52
N LEU A 26 -9.49 -23.81 -6.92
CA LEU A 26 -8.77 -22.58 -7.29
C LEU A 26 -8.14 -22.80 -8.67
N ALA A 27 -8.92 -22.65 -9.74
CA ALA A 27 -8.45 -22.29 -11.09
C ALA A 27 -9.59 -22.48 -12.11
N LYS A 28 -10.29 -21.38 -12.41
CA LYS A 28 -10.80 -20.96 -13.73
C LYS A 28 -12.16 -20.27 -13.60
N GLU A 29 -12.21 -19.10 -14.23
CA GLU A 29 -13.41 -18.45 -14.78
C GLU A 29 -14.44 -17.96 -13.74
N ALA A 30 -15.10 -16.82 -13.86
CA ALA A 30 -15.03 -15.68 -14.76
C ALA A 30 -15.86 -14.57 -14.07
N TRP A 31 -15.45 -13.33 -14.30
CA TRP A 31 -16.27 -12.13 -14.41
C TRP A 31 -17.77 -12.29 -14.13
N HIS A 32 -18.24 -11.71 -13.03
CA HIS A 32 -19.53 -11.02 -12.98
C HIS A 32 -19.48 -9.85 -12.01
N GLU A 33 -19.93 -8.70 -12.52
CA GLU A 33 -20.11 -7.41 -11.86
C GLU A 33 -21.01 -7.47 -10.62
N GLY A 34 -20.69 -6.62 -9.65
CA GLY A 34 -21.50 -6.36 -8.47
C GLY A 34 -20.69 -5.70 -7.36
N ASP A 35 -20.46 -4.38 -7.48
CA ASP A 35 -19.96 -3.44 -6.47
C ASP A 35 -19.04 -4.03 -5.40
N SER A 36 -17.79 -4.25 -5.82
CA SER A 36 -16.64 -4.34 -4.93
C SER A 36 -15.59 -3.41 -5.53
N PHE A 37 -14.99 -2.55 -4.72
CA PHE A 37 -13.86 -1.70 -5.14
C PHE A 37 -12.74 -2.62 -5.65
N SER A 38 -12.75 -2.92 -6.95
CA SER A 38 -11.75 -3.78 -7.56
C SER A 38 -10.47 -2.98 -7.63
N GLU A 39 -9.42 -3.57 -7.08
CA GLU A 39 -8.05 -3.14 -7.31
C GLU A 39 -7.89 -2.83 -8.80
N VAL A 40 -7.55 -1.57 -9.09
CA VAL A 40 -7.41 -1.00 -10.42
C VAL A 40 -6.41 -1.85 -11.23
N ASP A 41 -6.79 -2.14 -12.47
CA ASP A 41 -6.03 -2.76 -13.56
C ASP A 41 -4.76 -3.55 -13.15
N THR A 42 -4.86 -4.87 -13.10
CA THR A 42 -3.76 -5.80 -12.79
C THR A 42 -2.59 -5.76 -13.78
N THR A 43 -2.69 -4.94 -14.83
CA THR A 43 -1.70 -4.79 -15.90
C THR A 43 -0.80 -3.55 -15.77
N ALA A 44 -1.08 -2.65 -14.80
CA ALA A 44 -0.41 -1.34 -14.74
C ALA A 44 1.03 -1.41 -14.21
N LEU A 45 1.32 -2.25 -13.21
CA LEU A 45 2.66 -2.37 -12.64
C LEU A 45 3.53 -3.28 -13.52
N ARG A 46 4.42 -2.69 -14.32
CA ARG A 46 5.39 -3.47 -15.09
C ARG A 46 6.52 -3.92 -14.18
N PHE A 47 6.80 -5.23 -14.21
CA PHE A 47 7.93 -5.79 -13.49
C PHE A 47 9.25 -5.43 -14.20
N PRO A 48 10.31 -5.10 -13.44
CA PRO A 48 11.67 -4.98 -13.94
C PRO A 48 12.08 -6.24 -14.69
N PHE A 49 12.97 -6.07 -15.66
CA PHE A 49 13.54 -7.12 -16.50
C PHE A 49 12.51 -7.81 -17.40
N SER A 50 11.35 -7.18 -17.61
CA SER A 50 10.41 -7.62 -18.65
C SER A 50 11.07 -7.49 -20.03
N THR A 51 10.72 -8.37 -20.98
CA THR A 51 11.24 -8.34 -22.38
C THR A 51 10.77 -7.11 -23.18
N SER A 52 10.13 -6.14 -22.51
CA SER A 52 9.61 -4.93 -23.12
C SER A 52 10.76 -4.09 -23.68
N SER A 53 10.65 -3.66 -24.94
CA SER A 53 11.69 -2.83 -25.54
C SER A 53 11.78 -1.47 -24.86
N VAL A 54 12.97 -0.88 -24.80
CA VAL A 54 13.20 0.50 -24.32
C VAL A 54 12.31 1.50 -25.09
N SER A 55 11.95 1.19 -26.34
CA SER A 55 11.02 1.97 -27.17
C SER A 55 9.59 2.02 -26.63
N SER A 56 9.25 1.22 -25.61
CA SER A 56 7.95 1.23 -24.93
C SER A 56 7.90 2.11 -23.68
N ARG A 57 9.01 2.80 -23.34
CA ARG A 57 9.05 3.82 -22.30
C ARG A 57 8.20 5.02 -22.70
N LEU A 58 7.33 5.46 -21.80
CA LEU A 58 6.50 6.64 -22.03
C LEU A 58 7.24 7.94 -21.69
N MET A 59 8.25 7.87 -20.82
CA MET A 59 9.01 9.04 -20.39
C MET A 59 10.43 8.68 -19.93
N PRO A 60 11.31 9.69 -19.77
CA PRO A 60 12.62 9.50 -19.15
C PRO A 60 12.50 9.10 -17.67
N THR A 61 13.49 8.35 -17.19
CA THR A 61 13.55 7.87 -15.80
C THR A 61 13.51 9.00 -14.77
N GLU A 62 14.18 10.12 -15.04
CA GLU A 62 14.16 11.28 -14.13
C GLU A 62 12.74 11.84 -13.95
N GLU A 63 11.97 11.92 -15.03
CA GLU A 63 10.59 12.39 -14.98
C GLU A 63 9.70 11.37 -14.25
N ALA A 64 9.87 10.08 -14.50
CA ALA A 64 9.14 9.03 -13.79
C ALA A 64 9.44 9.08 -12.27
N LEU A 65 10.72 9.19 -11.90
CA LEU A 65 11.16 9.34 -10.51
C LEU A 65 10.53 10.57 -9.83
N ARG A 66 10.57 11.72 -10.52
CA ARG A 66 9.99 12.96 -10.02
C ARG A 66 8.49 12.83 -9.80
N ARG A 67 7.76 12.23 -10.77
CA ARG A 67 6.31 12.02 -10.66
C ARG A 67 5.97 11.07 -9.54
N ILE A 68 6.60 9.90 -9.45
CA ILE A 68 6.38 8.93 -8.36
C ILE A 68 6.66 9.58 -6.99
N SER A 69 7.78 10.30 -6.86
CA SER A 69 8.13 10.97 -5.60
C SER A 69 7.14 12.07 -5.24
N SER A 70 6.58 12.77 -6.24
CA SER A 70 5.58 13.84 -6.01
C SER A 70 4.21 13.33 -5.53
N PHE A 71 3.91 12.03 -5.72
CA PHE A 71 2.72 11.41 -5.12
C PHE A 71 2.82 11.35 -3.60
N TYR A 72 4.04 11.34 -3.05
CA TYR A 72 4.22 11.35 -1.61
C TYR A 72 3.84 12.70 -1.02
N ARG A 73 2.69 12.71 -0.34
CA ARG A 73 2.27 13.78 0.56
C ARG A 73 2.29 13.24 1.99
N PRO A 74 3.08 13.82 2.91
CA PRO A 74 3.25 13.30 4.26
C PRO A 74 1.93 13.13 5.02
N ASP A 75 1.02 14.10 4.92
CA ASP A 75 -0.30 14.06 5.56
C ASP A 75 -1.18 12.94 5.00
N THR A 76 -1.27 12.82 3.67
CA THR A 76 -2.03 11.76 3.00
C THR A 76 -1.47 10.38 3.30
N TYR A 77 -0.14 10.22 3.29
CA TYR A 77 0.53 8.97 3.61
C TYR A 77 0.28 8.57 5.07
N ALA A 78 0.44 9.50 6.00
CA ALA A 78 0.16 9.28 7.42
C ALA A 78 -1.29 8.86 7.65
N TYR A 79 -2.24 9.49 6.95
CA TYR A 79 -3.64 9.13 7.05
C TYR A 79 -3.91 7.70 6.56
N GLY A 80 -3.24 7.25 5.49
CA GLY A 80 -3.33 5.87 5.00
C GLY A 80 -2.64 4.84 5.91
N LEU A 81 -1.54 5.24 6.55
CA LEU A 81 -0.69 4.37 7.38
C LEU A 81 -1.25 4.15 8.80
N LEU A 82 -1.59 5.24 9.49
CA LEU A 82 -1.94 5.23 10.92
C LEU A 82 -3.38 4.77 11.11
N SER A 83 -3.65 3.90 12.09
CA SER A 83 -5.01 3.41 12.37
C SER A 83 -5.99 4.53 12.74
N GLY A 84 -7.27 4.35 12.41
CA GLY A 84 -8.32 5.33 12.73
C GLY A 84 -8.42 5.64 14.23
N HIS A 85 -8.20 4.64 15.10
CA HIS A 85 -8.18 4.84 16.54
C HIS A 85 -7.13 5.88 16.99
N VAL A 86 -5.90 5.77 16.49
CA VAL A 86 -4.81 6.71 16.80
C VAL A 86 -5.17 8.11 16.32
N LEU A 87 -5.69 8.23 15.10
CA LEU A 87 -6.07 9.53 14.53
C LEU A 87 -7.18 10.23 15.33
N LEU A 88 -8.19 9.49 15.80
CA LEU A 88 -9.26 10.04 16.62
C LEU A 88 -8.79 10.45 18.01
N HIS A 89 -7.97 9.61 18.64
CA HIS A 89 -7.42 9.90 19.96
C HIS A 89 -6.62 11.21 19.93
N GLU A 90 -5.68 11.33 19.00
CA GLU A 90 -4.87 12.53 18.83
C GLU A 90 -5.69 13.77 18.47
N ALA A 91 -6.69 13.62 17.61
CA ALA A 91 -7.57 14.74 17.25
C ALA A 91 -8.41 15.24 18.44
N ARG A 92 -8.79 14.34 19.36
CA ARG A 92 -9.50 14.71 20.60
C ARG A 92 -8.56 15.35 21.61
N ASP A 93 -7.39 14.77 21.84
CA ASP A 93 -6.40 15.29 22.80
C ASP A 93 -5.96 16.71 22.45
N ARG A 94 -5.89 17.03 21.16
CA ARG A 94 -5.53 18.36 20.65
C ARG A 94 -6.71 19.32 20.52
N GLY A 95 -7.92 18.88 20.88
CA GLY A 95 -9.13 19.69 20.85
C GLY A 95 -9.67 20.00 19.45
N PHE A 96 -9.26 19.25 18.41
CA PHE A 96 -9.75 19.44 17.04
C PHE A 96 -11.12 18.79 16.81
N LEU A 97 -11.47 17.81 17.65
CA LEU A 97 -12.75 17.15 17.65
C LEU A 97 -13.40 17.25 19.02
N GLU A 98 -14.67 17.65 19.04
CA GLU A 98 -15.45 17.57 20.27
C GLU A 98 -15.55 16.11 20.74
N PRO A 99 -15.57 15.84 22.05
CA PRO A 99 -15.62 14.49 22.59
C PRO A 99 -16.79 13.64 22.07
N ASN A 100 -17.88 14.31 21.69
CA ASN A 100 -19.14 13.70 21.25
C ASN A 100 -19.20 13.44 19.73
N VAL A 101 -18.16 13.81 18.96
CA VAL A 101 -18.13 13.50 17.52
C VAL A 101 -18.00 12.00 17.31
N ASP A 102 -18.95 11.45 16.54
CA ASP A 102 -18.98 10.06 16.12
C ASP A 102 -17.81 9.77 15.16
N ALA A 103 -16.95 8.84 15.57
CA ALA A 103 -15.83 8.30 14.80
C ALA A 103 -16.21 7.92 13.37
N SER A 104 -17.43 7.38 13.19
CA SER A 104 -17.91 6.87 11.90
C SER A 104 -18.35 7.97 10.93
N GLY A 105 -18.54 9.21 11.40
CA GLY A 105 -18.88 10.37 10.57
C GLY A 105 -17.71 11.31 10.28
N PHE A 106 -16.57 11.09 10.94
CA PHE A 106 -15.38 11.95 10.78
C PHE A 106 -14.49 11.51 9.62
N PHE A 107 -14.41 10.21 9.36
CA PHE A 107 -13.45 9.67 8.42
C PHE A 107 -13.96 9.58 6.98
N VAL A 108 -13.00 9.69 6.07
CA VAL A 108 -13.15 9.39 4.65
C VAL A 108 -12.25 8.20 4.30
N HIS A 109 -12.65 7.41 3.30
CA HIS A 109 -11.83 6.30 2.83
C HIS A 109 -10.44 6.81 2.42
N PRO A 110 -9.34 6.26 2.97
CA PRO A 110 -7.99 6.75 2.68
C PRO A 110 -7.65 6.76 1.18
N ALA A 111 -8.08 5.76 0.41
CA ALA A 111 -7.85 5.75 -1.04
C ALA A 111 -8.42 6.99 -1.78
N THR A 112 -9.51 7.59 -1.27
CA THR A 112 -10.09 8.82 -1.84
C THR A 112 -9.13 10.00 -1.66
N LEU A 113 -8.55 10.14 -0.46
CA LEU A 113 -7.58 11.19 -0.17
C LEU A 113 -6.24 10.96 -0.87
N ILE A 114 -5.87 9.71 -1.12
CA ILE A 114 -4.67 9.37 -1.91
C ILE A 114 -4.86 9.80 -3.37
N ARG A 115 -6.03 9.53 -3.94
CA ARG A 115 -6.34 9.92 -5.32
C ARG A 115 -6.54 11.43 -5.49
N HIS A 116 -7.14 12.08 -4.48
CA HIS A 116 -7.54 13.47 -4.52
C HIS A 116 -7.11 14.22 -3.25
N PRO A 117 -5.79 14.43 -3.05
CA PRO A 117 -5.29 15.07 -1.84
C PRO A 117 -5.66 16.56 -1.77
N GLU A 118 -6.05 17.19 -2.88
CA GLU A 118 -6.63 18.53 -2.95
C GLU A 118 -8.01 18.63 -2.28
N MET A 119 -8.76 17.53 -2.20
CA MET A 119 -10.08 17.52 -1.57
C MET A 119 -10.03 17.40 -0.04
N PHE A 120 -8.83 17.37 0.56
CA PHE A 120 -8.67 17.23 2.00
C PHE A 120 -9.48 18.29 2.78
N SER A 121 -9.45 19.56 2.33
CA SER A 121 -10.21 20.64 2.96
C SER A 121 -11.72 20.51 2.81
N GLN A 122 -12.18 19.87 1.73
CA GLN A 122 -13.60 19.63 1.49
C GLN A 122 -14.15 18.56 2.43
N PHE A 123 -13.35 17.54 2.73
CA PHE A 123 -13.75 16.45 3.61
C PHE A 123 -13.71 16.81 5.10
N PHE A 124 -12.65 17.49 5.55
CA PHE A 124 -12.48 17.81 6.98
C PHE A 124 -12.91 19.22 7.37
N GLY A 125 -13.20 20.07 6.38
CA GLY A 125 -13.58 21.48 6.53
C GLY A 125 -12.37 22.40 6.48
N VAL A 126 -12.52 23.55 5.82
CA VAL A 126 -11.42 24.49 5.51
C VAL A 126 -10.68 24.96 6.77
N GLU A 127 -11.40 25.24 7.86
CA GLU A 127 -10.81 25.74 9.10
C GLU A 127 -10.02 24.67 9.86
N ARG A 128 -10.51 23.42 9.90
CA ARG A 128 -9.89 22.33 10.66
C ARG A 128 -8.75 21.64 9.92
N SER A 129 -8.77 21.71 8.60
CA SER A 129 -7.86 20.94 7.75
C SER A 129 -6.37 21.27 7.92
N PRO A 130 -5.94 22.54 8.07
CA PRO A 130 -4.54 22.84 8.36
C PRO A 130 -4.06 22.20 9.67
N PHE A 131 -4.90 22.20 10.71
CA PHE A 131 -4.58 21.60 12.01
C PHE A 131 -4.51 20.08 11.93
N PHE A 132 -5.46 19.46 11.23
CA PHE A 132 -5.49 18.01 11.05
C PHE A 132 -4.33 17.53 10.17
N SER A 133 -4.00 18.24 9.08
CA SER A 133 -2.81 17.96 8.26
C SER A 133 -1.53 18.11 9.08
N GLY A 134 -1.40 19.18 9.88
CA GLY A 134 -0.26 19.38 10.78
C GLY A 134 -0.12 18.26 11.82
N MET A 135 -1.23 17.79 12.38
CA MET A 135 -1.24 16.63 13.29
C MET A 135 -0.74 15.36 12.61
N LEU A 136 -1.25 15.06 11.40
CA LEU A 136 -0.85 13.89 10.63
C LEU A 136 0.65 13.91 10.32
N GLN A 137 1.18 15.06 9.92
CA GLN A 137 2.61 15.24 9.68
C GLN A 137 3.44 15.00 10.93
N GLN A 138 3.01 15.53 12.09
CA GLN A 138 3.71 15.30 13.36
C GLN A 138 3.71 13.82 13.77
N LEU A 139 2.57 13.14 13.62
CA LEU A 139 2.47 11.71 13.92
C LEU A 139 3.38 10.89 12.99
N LEU A 140 3.50 11.29 11.72
CA LEU A 140 4.43 10.64 10.80
C LEU A 140 5.89 10.88 11.19
N VAL A 141 6.26 12.09 11.60
CA VAL A 141 7.61 12.39 12.09
C VAL A 141 7.95 11.52 13.31
N THR A 142 7.03 11.38 14.27
CA THR A 142 7.21 10.50 15.43
C THR A 142 7.35 9.04 14.99
N HIS A 143 6.49 8.58 14.07
CA HIS A 143 6.60 7.24 13.50
C HIS A 143 7.97 7.01 12.82
N ASP A 144 8.47 8.01 12.09
CA ASP A 144 9.74 7.94 11.37
C ASP A 144 10.96 7.92 12.29
N ALA A 145 10.86 8.58 13.44
CA ALA A 145 11.88 8.54 14.47
C ALA A 145 11.91 7.19 15.23
N GLU A 146 10.73 6.61 15.52
CA GLU A 146 10.63 5.47 16.44
C GLU A 146 10.50 4.11 15.76
N LYS A 147 9.74 4.03 14.67
CA LYS A 147 9.12 2.78 14.21
C LYS A 147 9.25 2.53 12.71
N SER A 148 9.58 3.52 11.90
CA SER A 148 9.55 3.38 10.45
C SER A 148 10.57 2.35 9.95
N PRO A 149 10.11 1.22 9.39
CA PRO A 149 10.99 0.27 8.73
C PRO A 149 11.70 0.88 7.52
N VAL A 150 11.02 1.75 6.75
CA VAL A 150 11.59 2.39 5.55
C VAL A 150 12.76 3.28 5.92
N MET A 151 12.60 4.16 6.91
CA MET A 151 13.67 5.05 7.38
C MET A 151 14.88 4.25 7.87
N ARG A 152 14.64 3.18 8.63
CA ARG A 152 15.70 2.31 9.13
C ARG A 152 16.42 1.62 7.98
N GLU A 153 15.68 1.09 7.01
CA GLU A 153 16.26 0.40 5.86
C GLU A 153 17.10 1.34 4.99
N CYS A 154 16.62 2.54 4.67
CA CYS A 154 17.40 3.52 3.92
C CYS A 154 18.74 3.84 4.63
N ARG A 155 18.72 3.98 5.97
CA ARG A 155 19.95 4.20 6.74
C ARG A 155 20.88 2.98 6.73
N LEU A 156 20.33 1.76 6.84
CA LEU A 156 21.10 0.52 6.78
C LEU A 156 21.79 0.33 5.42
N GLN A 157 21.11 0.69 4.34
CA GLN A 157 21.64 0.63 2.98
C GLN A 157 22.57 1.81 2.64
N GLY A 158 22.78 2.75 3.57
CA GLY A 158 23.66 3.90 3.37
C GLY A 158 23.19 4.87 2.29
N VAL A 159 21.89 4.92 2.00
CA VAL A 159 21.30 5.83 1.00
C VAL A 159 20.71 7.07 1.66
N ASP A 160 20.53 8.15 0.91
CA ASP A 160 19.91 9.38 1.40
C ASP A 160 18.39 9.19 1.64
N PRO A 161 17.91 9.22 2.90
CA PRO A 161 16.49 9.07 3.19
C PRO A 161 15.64 10.22 2.63
N ALA A 162 16.21 11.43 2.45
CA ALA A 162 15.48 12.59 1.96
C ALA A 162 14.98 12.39 0.52
N ALA A 163 15.70 11.60 -0.28
CA ALA A 163 15.31 11.25 -1.64
C ALA A 163 14.54 9.92 -1.70
N TRP A 164 15.03 8.89 -1.01
CA TRP A 164 14.46 7.54 -1.10
C TRP A 164 13.08 7.41 -0.45
N VAL A 165 12.83 8.08 0.67
CA VAL A 165 11.55 7.94 1.39
C VAL A 165 10.38 8.48 0.56
N PRO A 166 10.46 9.70 -0.04
CA PRO A 166 9.44 10.17 -0.97
C PRO A 166 9.21 9.22 -2.14
N PHE A 167 10.26 8.67 -2.74
CA PHE A 167 10.13 7.73 -3.84
C PHE A 167 9.41 6.45 -3.42
N LEU A 168 9.87 5.78 -2.35
CA LEU A 168 9.31 4.52 -1.87
C LEU A 168 7.86 4.67 -1.40
N ARG A 169 7.59 5.70 -0.60
CA ARG A 169 6.24 5.97 -0.09
C ARG A 169 5.30 6.47 -1.19
N GLY A 170 5.80 7.30 -2.10
CA GLY A 170 5.07 7.74 -3.29
C GLY A 170 4.68 6.57 -4.17
N LEU A 171 5.60 5.63 -4.42
CA LEU A 171 5.32 4.39 -5.15
C LEU A 171 4.23 3.55 -4.48
N CYS A 172 4.25 3.41 -3.15
CA CYS A 172 3.17 2.74 -2.43
C CYS A 172 1.80 3.39 -2.70
N LEU A 173 1.74 4.73 -2.72
CA LEU A 173 0.52 5.48 -2.99
C LEU A 173 0.05 5.31 -4.44
N CYS A 174 0.97 5.39 -5.42
CA CYS A 174 0.67 5.12 -6.83
C CYS A 174 0.05 3.73 -7.00
N VAL A 175 0.61 2.71 -6.35
CA VAL A 175 0.09 1.33 -6.38
C VAL A 175 -1.34 1.25 -5.84
N ILE A 176 -1.65 1.94 -4.74
CA ILE A 176 -3.00 1.92 -4.15
C ILE A 176 -4.04 2.52 -5.09
N VAL A 177 -3.71 3.61 -5.78
CA VAL A 177 -4.67 4.27 -6.67
C VAL A 177 -4.67 3.71 -8.09
N GLY A 178 -3.72 2.82 -8.40
CA GLY A 178 -3.51 2.26 -9.73
C GLY A 178 -3.08 3.32 -10.75
N ASP A 179 -2.15 4.20 -10.37
CA ASP A 179 -1.73 5.29 -11.25
C ASP A 179 -1.01 4.75 -12.51
N PRO A 180 -1.26 5.32 -13.70
CA PRO A 180 -0.58 4.89 -14.93
C PRO A 180 0.95 4.97 -14.87
N ILE A 181 1.55 5.79 -13.99
CA ILE A 181 2.99 5.89 -13.82
C ILE A 181 3.65 4.56 -13.41
N LEU A 182 2.86 3.61 -12.89
CA LEU A 182 3.32 2.28 -12.51
C LEU A 182 3.92 1.50 -13.68
N SER A 183 3.58 1.84 -14.94
CA SER A 183 4.17 1.21 -16.13
C SER A 183 5.67 1.52 -16.28
N GLU A 184 6.14 2.61 -15.69
CA GLU A 184 7.53 3.06 -15.82
C GLU A 184 8.44 2.51 -14.70
N VAL A 185 7.85 1.95 -13.64
CA VAL A 185 8.58 1.52 -12.42
C VAL A 185 9.64 0.45 -12.73
N GLY A 186 9.33 -0.48 -13.64
CA GLY A 186 10.28 -1.50 -14.09
C GLY A 186 11.56 -0.88 -14.66
N PHE A 187 11.40 0.07 -15.58
CA PHE A 187 12.51 0.79 -16.21
C PHE A 187 13.28 1.67 -15.23
N VAL A 188 12.57 2.33 -14.30
CA VAL A 188 13.19 3.10 -13.22
C VAL A 188 14.12 2.22 -12.39
N ILE A 189 13.66 1.04 -11.97
CA ILE A 189 14.47 0.12 -11.17
C ILE A 189 15.69 -0.35 -11.95
N GLU A 190 15.54 -0.73 -13.23
CA GLU A 190 16.65 -1.13 -14.09
C GLU A 190 17.72 -0.02 -14.22
N ASP A 191 17.29 1.22 -14.45
CA ASP A 191 18.21 2.35 -14.61
C ASP A 191 18.95 2.69 -13.30
N LEU A 192 18.27 2.58 -12.15
CA LEU A 192 18.89 2.73 -10.82
C LEU A 192 19.96 1.66 -10.58
N LEU A 193 19.73 0.43 -11.04
CA LEU A 193 20.70 -0.67 -10.91
C LEU A 193 21.94 -0.48 -11.77
N LEU A 194 21.78 0.09 -12.97
CA LEU A 194 22.90 0.39 -13.85
C LEU A 194 23.79 1.54 -13.33
N GLY A 195 23.34 2.26 -12.30
CA GLY A 195 24.15 3.29 -11.64
C GLY A 195 24.42 4.48 -12.54
N GLY A 196 23.48 4.82 -13.43
CA GLY A 196 23.64 5.92 -14.37
C GLY A 196 23.95 7.23 -13.65
N ALA A 197 25.06 7.88 -14.03
CA ALA A 197 25.56 9.15 -13.48
C ALA A 197 24.57 10.34 -13.53
N LEU A 198 23.38 10.14 -14.08
CA LEU A 198 22.31 11.13 -14.21
C LEU A 198 21.35 11.15 -12.99
N HIS A 199 21.43 10.19 -12.07
CA HIS A 199 20.45 10.03 -10.98
C HIS A 199 21.08 10.11 -9.59
N ASN A 200 21.85 11.18 -9.32
CA ASN A 200 22.50 11.39 -8.03
C ASN A 200 21.52 11.42 -6.83
N SER A 201 20.23 11.70 -7.06
CA SER A 201 19.24 11.73 -5.98
C SER A 201 18.91 10.35 -5.41
N LEU A 202 18.93 9.28 -6.21
CA LEU A 202 18.59 7.92 -5.77
C LEU A 202 19.73 6.93 -6.02
N SER A 203 20.97 7.34 -5.79
CA SER A 203 22.11 6.43 -5.89
C SER A 203 22.06 5.37 -4.78
N VAL A 204 22.41 4.13 -5.12
CA VAL A 204 22.60 3.03 -4.17
C VAL A 204 24.08 2.62 -4.21
N PRO A 205 24.77 2.51 -3.06
CA PRO A 205 26.16 2.06 -3.04
C PRO A 205 26.27 0.58 -3.43
N GLY A 206 27.48 0.17 -3.84
CA GLY A 206 27.81 -1.23 -4.11
C GLY A 206 27.77 -1.62 -5.59
N GLU A 207 28.07 -2.89 -5.83
CA GLU A 207 28.05 -3.51 -7.16
C GLU A 207 26.63 -3.74 -7.68
N TYR A 208 26.49 -4.08 -8.96
CA TYR A 208 25.18 -4.27 -9.61
C TYR A 208 24.24 -5.23 -8.84
N SER A 209 24.77 -6.35 -8.36
CA SER A 209 24.02 -7.33 -7.56
C SER A 209 23.65 -6.81 -6.17
N GLU A 210 24.59 -6.11 -5.49
CA GLU A 210 24.36 -5.51 -4.18
C GLU A 210 23.30 -4.41 -4.25
N ARG A 211 23.34 -3.57 -5.29
CA ARG A 211 22.30 -2.58 -5.57
C ARG A 211 20.94 -3.26 -5.80
N GLY A 212 20.94 -4.37 -6.54
CA GLY A 212 19.79 -5.26 -6.75
C GLY A 212 19.08 -5.65 -5.46
N ILE A 213 19.86 -6.25 -4.57
CA ILE A 213 19.40 -6.73 -3.26
C ILE A 213 18.94 -5.56 -2.40
N SER A 214 19.68 -4.46 -2.38
CA SER A 214 19.36 -3.26 -1.59
C SER A 214 18.05 -2.61 -2.02
N ILE A 215 17.83 -2.43 -3.33
CA ILE A 215 16.58 -1.90 -3.87
C ILE A 215 15.42 -2.83 -3.53
N ALA A 216 15.60 -4.14 -3.71
CA ALA A 216 14.58 -5.13 -3.36
C ALA A 216 14.21 -5.06 -1.87
N ALA A 217 15.20 -4.92 -0.98
CA ALA A 217 14.98 -4.76 0.46
C ALA A 217 14.19 -3.49 0.79
N MET A 218 14.60 -2.34 0.25
CA MET A 218 13.89 -1.07 0.45
C MET A 218 12.43 -1.13 -0.03
N LEU A 219 12.17 -1.75 -1.19
CA LEU A 219 10.82 -1.97 -1.71
C LEU A 219 9.98 -2.86 -0.78
N LEU A 220 10.58 -3.91 -0.21
CA LEU A 220 9.90 -4.82 0.72
C LEU A 220 9.53 -4.12 2.03
N GLU A 221 10.44 -3.30 2.57
CA GLU A 221 10.19 -2.54 3.79
C GLU A 221 9.10 -1.48 3.57
N ALA A 222 9.09 -0.82 2.41
CA ALA A 222 8.01 0.10 2.02
C ALA A 222 6.66 -0.60 1.83
N ALA A 223 6.68 -1.77 1.18
CA ALA A 223 5.51 -2.61 1.02
C ALA A 223 4.96 -3.03 2.40
N ALA A 224 5.82 -3.45 3.32
CA ALA A 224 5.41 -3.92 4.62
C ALA A 224 5.04 -2.78 5.60
N GLU A 225 5.56 -1.56 5.41
CA GLU A 225 5.15 -0.36 6.17
C GLU A 225 3.69 -0.04 5.91
N LEU A 226 3.33 0.15 4.64
CA LEU A 226 1.98 0.53 4.25
C LEU A 226 1.05 -0.67 4.04
N GLY A 227 1.56 -1.91 3.99
CA GLY A 227 0.79 -3.10 3.64
C GLY A 227 0.38 -3.12 2.15
N SER A 228 1.34 -3.30 1.24
CA SER A 228 1.11 -3.36 -0.20
C SER A 228 1.62 -4.66 -0.80
N VAL A 229 0.70 -5.61 -1.05
CA VAL A 229 1.05 -6.92 -1.66
C VAL A 229 1.73 -6.74 -3.01
N ARG A 230 1.20 -5.89 -3.90
CA ARG A 230 1.78 -5.63 -5.23
C ARG A 230 3.22 -5.12 -5.18
N LEU A 231 3.51 -4.22 -4.24
CA LEU A 231 4.87 -3.73 -4.07
C LEU A 231 5.80 -4.81 -3.49
N SER A 232 5.28 -5.69 -2.64
CA SER A 232 6.03 -6.85 -2.15
C SER A 232 6.31 -7.88 -3.26
N GLU A 233 5.36 -8.08 -4.19
CA GLU A 233 5.57 -8.90 -5.38
C GLU A 233 6.70 -8.31 -6.24
N LEU A 234 6.65 -7.01 -6.51
CA LEU A 234 7.71 -6.31 -7.23
C LEU A 234 9.08 -6.50 -6.57
N SER A 235 9.17 -6.33 -5.24
CA SER A 235 10.40 -6.62 -4.49
C SER A 235 10.91 -8.04 -4.72
N LEU A 236 10.02 -9.05 -4.69
CA LEU A 236 10.42 -10.44 -4.94
C LEU A 236 10.90 -10.69 -6.36
N TYR A 237 10.29 -10.03 -7.35
CA TYR A 237 10.77 -10.10 -8.73
C TYR A 237 12.20 -9.58 -8.85
N VAL A 238 12.54 -8.49 -8.15
CA VAL A 238 13.91 -7.97 -8.11
C VAL A 238 14.83 -8.95 -7.38
N TYR A 239 14.46 -9.43 -6.17
CA TYR A 239 15.26 -10.40 -5.42
C TYR A 239 15.63 -11.64 -6.24
N ARG A 240 14.68 -12.18 -7.01
CA ARG A 240 14.88 -13.40 -7.82
C ARG A 240 15.88 -13.24 -8.97
N GLN A 241 16.25 -12.01 -9.35
CA GLN A 241 17.32 -11.80 -10.33
C GLN A 241 18.70 -11.98 -9.73
N PHE A 242 18.84 -11.81 -8.40
CA PHE A 242 20.13 -11.76 -7.72
C PHE A 242 20.32 -12.90 -6.72
N LEU A 243 19.23 -13.51 -6.26
CA LEU A 243 19.23 -14.61 -5.31
C LEU A 243 18.62 -15.86 -5.96
N THR A 244 19.32 -16.99 -5.82
CA THR A 244 18.83 -18.30 -6.26
C THR A 244 17.63 -18.76 -5.44
N GLU A 245 17.60 -18.43 -4.15
CA GLU A 245 16.55 -18.82 -3.21
C GLU A 245 16.09 -17.62 -2.38
N THR A 246 14.79 -17.58 -2.05
CA THR A 246 14.24 -16.55 -1.17
C THR A 246 14.61 -16.85 0.28
N SER A 247 15.36 -15.95 0.92
CA SER A 247 15.79 -16.14 2.31
C SER A 247 14.60 -16.20 3.27
N TYR A 248 14.78 -16.88 4.40
CA TYR A 248 13.74 -16.95 5.45
C TYR A 248 13.34 -15.56 5.96
N ALA A 249 14.29 -14.62 6.05
CA ALA A 249 14.03 -13.25 6.47
C ALA A 249 13.07 -12.53 5.51
N VAL A 250 13.29 -12.65 4.20
CA VAL A 250 12.40 -12.12 3.17
C VAL A 250 11.02 -12.75 3.27
N SER A 251 10.95 -14.08 3.38
CA SER A 251 9.68 -14.82 3.54
C SER A 251 8.89 -14.37 4.78
N LYS A 252 9.55 -14.21 5.93
CA LYS A 252 8.92 -13.68 7.14
C LYS A 252 8.39 -12.27 6.92
N ARG A 253 9.14 -11.42 6.23
CA ARG A 253 8.73 -10.03 5.98
C ARG A 253 7.54 -9.93 5.03
N LEU A 254 7.44 -10.81 4.03
CA LEU A 254 6.25 -10.96 3.19
C LEU A 254 5.00 -11.28 4.00
N VAL A 255 5.10 -12.23 4.94
CA VAL A 255 3.97 -12.56 5.82
C VAL A 255 3.52 -11.34 6.62
N VAL A 256 4.48 -10.56 7.16
CA VAL A 256 4.16 -9.29 7.83
C VAL A 256 3.44 -8.34 6.87
N CYS A 257 3.93 -8.19 5.63
CA CYS A 257 3.28 -7.34 4.62
C CYS A 257 1.83 -7.78 4.33
N ILE A 258 1.56 -9.07 4.20
CA ILE A 258 0.21 -9.60 3.97
C ILE A 258 -0.69 -9.27 5.17
N THR A 259 -0.26 -9.58 6.40
CA THR A 259 -1.04 -9.28 7.61
C THR A 259 -1.29 -7.78 7.78
N GLN A 260 -0.32 -6.93 7.42
CA GLN A 260 -0.47 -5.49 7.46
C GLN A 260 -1.45 -4.98 6.39
N THR A 261 -1.46 -5.62 5.21
CA THR A 261 -2.42 -5.32 4.14
C THR A 261 -3.85 -5.61 4.60
N GLU A 262 -4.09 -6.78 5.19
CA GLU A 262 -5.41 -7.15 5.74
C GLU A 262 -5.83 -6.21 6.86
N ARG A 263 -4.93 -5.95 7.82
CA ARG A 263 -5.18 -5.01 8.93
C ARG A 263 -5.56 -3.63 8.41
N ARG A 264 -4.83 -3.12 7.41
CA ARG A 264 -5.11 -1.84 6.78
C ARG A 264 -6.47 -1.84 6.10
N GLN A 265 -6.79 -2.86 5.32
CA GLN A 265 -8.10 -2.97 4.66
C GLN A 265 -9.25 -2.96 5.68
N LEU A 266 -9.11 -3.72 6.78
CA LEU A 266 -10.10 -3.72 7.86
C LEU A 266 -10.24 -2.32 8.50
N ASP A 267 -9.13 -1.67 8.83
CA ASP A 267 -9.15 -0.33 9.41
C ASP A 267 -9.76 0.71 8.46
N TRP A 268 -9.39 0.68 7.18
CA TRP A 268 -9.93 1.54 6.14
C TRP A 268 -11.43 1.32 5.91
N ASN A 269 -11.88 0.06 5.97
CA ASN A 269 -13.30 -0.25 5.85
C ASN A 269 -14.09 0.28 7.04
N VAL A 270 -13.57 0.16 8.27
CA VAL A 270 -14.21 0.70 9.48
C VAL A 270 -14.40 2.21 9.40
N ARG A 271 -13.45 2.93 8.79
CA ARG A 271 -13.56 4.38 8.53
C ARG A 271 -14.72 4.76 7.60
N CYS A 272 -15.29 3.80 6.87
CA CYS A 272 -16.31 4.03 5.84
C CYS A 272 -17.66 3.37 6.13
N LEU A 273 -17.80 2.65 7.25
CA LEU A 273 -19.07 2.07 7.64
C LEU A 273 -20.06 3.17 8.02
N SER A 274 -20.85 3.60 7.03
CA SER A 274 -21.93 4.56 7.18
C SER A 274 -23.00 4.05 8.16
N ARG A 275 -23.50 4.95 9.02
CA ARG A 275 -24.62 4.82 9.99
C ARG A 275 -25.86 4.00 9.58
N LYS A 276 -26.06 3.72 8.28
CA LYS A 276 -27.28 3.08 7.75
C LYS A 276 -27.52 1.64 8.22
N GLN A 277 -26.52 0.92 8.73
CA GLN A 277 -26.74 -0.44 9.25
C GLN A 277 -27.29 -0.52 10.68
N ARG A 278 -27.24 0.55 11.48
CA ARG A 278 -27.83 0.56 12.84
C ARG A 278 -29.31 0.96 12.88
N GLY A 279 -29.81 1.65 11.85
CA GLY A 279 -31.23 2.03 11.76
C GLY A 279 -32.19 0.85 11.47
N ARG A 280 -31.68 -0.30 11.01
CA ARG A 280 -32.49 -1.50 10.79
C ARG A 280 -32.55 -2.45 11.99
N ALA A 281 -31.75 -2.21 13.03
CA ALA A 281 -31.78 -3.01 14.26
C ALA A 281 -32.64 -2.40 15.38
N HIS A 282 -33.10 -1.15 15.22
CA HIS A 282 -33.92 -0.44 16.22
C HIS A 282 -35.37 -0.15 15.79
N VAL A 283 -35.86 -0.81 14.74
CA VAL A 283 -37.30 -0.88 14.42
C VAL A 283 -37.73 -2.34 14.48
N ALA A 284 -37.59 -2.92 15.67
CA ALA A 284 -38.20 -4.17 16.07
C ALA A 284 -38.24 -4.21 17.59
N HIS A 285 -39.09 -3.37 18.19
CA HIS A 285 -39.78 -3.60 19.46
C HIS A 285 -40.88 -2.56 19.62
#